data_AF-A0A359E3J5-F1
#
_entry.id   AF-A0A359E3J5-F1
#
_cell.length_a   1.000
_cell.length_b   1.000
_cell.length_c   1.000
_cell.angle_alpha   90.00
_cell.angle_beta   90.00
_cell.angle_gamma   90.00
#
_symmetry.space_group_name_H-M   'P 1'
#
loop_
_entity.id
_entity.type
_entity.pdbx_description
1 polymer ?
#
loop_
_entity_poly.entity_id
_entity_poly.type
_entity_poly.pdbx_seq_one_letter_code
_entity_poly.pdbx_strand_id
1 'polypeptide(L)'
;VGTTMGAVIYVVRSVLIKGKGWGVEQFKLEKRDAKFSAILMFVLSIAVMAAAAGTLHQEGMKVDNAIDMVRLLEPFAGRFAVSIFVGGILAAGLSSLFPHIMLAPMLLADYQGVNPDFQSKTNRLISLGIVLLTLSVPLFGGRPVFIMILSQAFIATVTPVVILFMIILMNRKEVVGEHALKPAKNIVLGLIFLFSLIMAILGIIGIFGI
;
A
#
# COMPACT_ATOMS: atom_id res chain seq x y z
N VAL A 1 2.68 -7.73 5.58
CA VAL A 1 1.63 -8.19 4.63
C VAL A 1 0.67 -7.06 4.27
N GLY A 2 0.10 -6.35 5.25
CA GLY A 2 -0.85 -5.24 5.00
C GLY A 2 -0.33 -4.14 4.06
N THR A 3 0.96 -3.78 4.14
CA THR A 3 1.59 -2.76 3.28
C THR A 3 1.81 -3.20 1.83
N THR A 4 1.96 -4.50 1.58
CA THR A 4 2.40 -5.05 0.27
C THR A 4 1.23 -5.63 -0.52
N MET A 5 0.23 -6.18 0.17
CA MET A 5 -0.95 -6.82 -0.40
C MET A 5 -2.21 -6.26 0.25
N GLY A 6 -2.36 -4.94 0.25
CA GLY A 6 -3.49 -4.25 0.87
C GLY A 6 -4.69 -4.09 -0.08
N ALA A 7 -5.90 -4.18 0.47
CA ALA A 7 -7.18 -3.87 -0.17
C ALA A 7 -7.12 -2.70 -1.17
N VAL A 8 -6.59 -1.56 -0.70
CA VAL A 8 -6.55 -0.31 -1.44
C VAL A 8 -5.72 -0.43 -2.71
N ILE A 9 -4.60 -1.15 -2.67
CA ILE A 9 -3.69 -1.30 -3.82
C ILE A 9 -4.39 -2.04 -4.96
N TYR A 10 -5.24 -3.03 -4.66
CA TYR A 10 -6.00 -3.74 -5.68
C TYR A 10 -6.98 -2.83 -6.42
N VAL A 11 -7.67 -1.94 -5.70
CA VAL A 11 -8.60 -0.97 -6.28
C VAL A 11 -7.86 0.14 -7.00
N VAL A 12 -6.80 0.70 -6.42
CA VAL A 12 -5.95 1.71 -7.06
C VAL A 12 -5.44 1.20 -8.40
N ARG A 13 -5.02 -0.06 -8.47
CA ARG A 13 -4.47 -0.65 -9.68
C ARG A 13 -5.49 -0.70 -10.83
N SER A 14 -6.75 -1.04 -10.56
CA SER A 14 -7.78 -1.03 -11.62
C SER A 14 -8.03 0.39 -12.15
N VAL A 15 -8.09 1.38 -11.25
CA VAL A 15 -8.27 2.79 -11.60
C VAL A 15 -7.08 3.34 -12.38
N LEU A 16 -5.85 2.98 -12.02
CA LEU A 16 -4.64 3.40 -12.74
C LEU A 16 -4.54 2.76 -14.13
N ILE A 17 -4.92 1.49 -14.28
CA ILE A 17 -4.97 0.82 -15.60
C ILE A 17 -5.98 1.53 -16.50
N LYS A 18 -7.17 1.85 -15.97
CA LYS A 18 -8.19 2.64 -16.68
C LYS A 18 -7.67 4.03 -17.05
N GLY A 19 -7.02 4.73 -16.12
CA GLY A 19 -6.43 6.06 -16.34
C GLY A 19 -5.29 6.07 -17.37
N LYS A 20 -4.53 4.97 -17.50
CA LYS A 20 -3.52 4.78 -18.56
C LYS A 20 -4.13 4.43 -19.93
N GLY A 21 -5.44 4.19 -20.01
CA GLY A 21 -6.12 3.74 -21.22
C GLY A 21 -5.71 2.33 -21.65
N TRP A 22 -5.20 1.51 -20.74
CA TRP A 22 -4.78 0.14 -21.05
C TRP A 22 -6.00 -0.78 -21.15
N GLY A 23 -6.18 -1.39 -22.31
CA GLY A 23 -7.22 -2.37 -22.60
C GLY A 23 -6.68 -3.80 -22.68
N VAL A 24 -7.47 -4.69 -23.27
CA VAL A 24 -7.13 -6.12 -23.44
C VAL A 24 -5.88 -6.31 -24.30
N GLU A 25 -5.63 -5.43 -25.28
CA GLU A 25 -4.47 -5.49 -26.15
C GLU A 25 -3.14 -5.36 -25.37
N GLN A 26 -3.12 -4.54 -24.31
CA GLN A 26 -1.93 -4.29 -23.49
C GLN A 26 -1.78 -5.29 -22.34
N PHE A 27 -2.58 -6.36 -22.29
CA PHE A 27 -2.57 -7.32 -21.18
C PHE A 27 -1.20 -7.97 -20.92
N LYS A 28 -0.39 -8.21 -21.97
CA LYS A 28 0.99 -8.71 -21.80
C LYS A 28 1.91 -7.66 -21.17
N LEU A 29 1.75 -6.39 -21.56
CA LEU A 29 2.54 -5.28 -21.04
C LEU A 29 2.17 -5.02 -19.56
N GLU A 30 0.88 -4.99 -19.25
CA GLU A 30 0.35 -4.83 -17.89
C GLU A 30 0.90 -5.91 -16.94
N LYS A 31 0.93 -7.17 -17.37
CA LYS A 31 1.51 -8.26 -16.57
C LYS A 31 3.01 -8.13 -16.37
N ARG A 32 3.74 -7.70 -17.39
CA ARG A 32 5.20 -7.51 -17.29
C ARG A 32 5.51 -6.38 -16.30
N ASP A 33 4.78 -5.28 -16.40
CA ASP A 33 4.86 -4.14 -15.48
C ASP A 33 4.57 -4.56 -14.04
N ALA A 34 3.48 -5.33 -13.83
CA ALA A 34 3.13 -5.90 -12.53
C ALA A 34 4.26 -6.76 -11.94
N LYS A 35 4.79 -7.66 -12.77
CA LYS A 35 5.80 -8.63 -12.36
C LYS A 35 7.11 -7.93 -11.99
N PHE A 36 7.54 -6.98 -12.83
CA PHE A 36 8.75 -6.20 -12.58
C PHE A 36 8.62 -5.36 -11.30
N SER A 37 7.48 -4.68 -11.13
CA SER A 37 7.19 -3.88 -9.94
C SER A 37 7.19 -4.73 -8.67
N ALA A 38 6.56 -5.91 -8.70
CA ALA A 38 6.52 -6.83 -7.56
C ALA A 38 7.93 -7.36 -7.20
N ILE A 39 8.74 -7.72 -8.20
CA ILE A 39 10.12 -8.19 -7.97
C ILE A 39 10.97 -7.09 -7.34
N LEU A 40 10.91 -5.86 -7.88
CA LEU A 40 11.64 -4.73 -7.33
C LEU A 40 11.25 -4.43 -5.88
N MET A 41 9.94 -4.43 -5.58
CA MET A 41 9.46 -4.24 -4.20
C MET A 41 9.94 -5.34 -3.26
N PHE A 42 10.01 -6.59 -3.73
CA PHE A 42 10.51 -7.70 -2.93
C PHE A 42 12.01 -7.57 -2.63
N VAL A 43 12.83 -7.24 -3.65
CA VAL A 43 14.27 -7.01 -3.48
C VAL A 43 14.52 -5.84 -2.52
N LEU A 44 13.79 -4.74 -2.68
CA LEU A 44 13.90 -3.58 -1.79
C LEU A 44 13.54 -3.95 -0.34
N SER A 45 12.47 -4.71 -0.14
CA SER A 45 12.03 -5.15 1.20
C SER A 45 13.07 -6.04 1.88
N ILE A 46 13.68 -6.98 1.14
CA ILE A 46 14.77 -7.81 1.66
C ILE A 46 15.97 -6.96 2.03
N ALA A 47 16.37 -6.01 1.18
CA ALA A 47 17.52 -5.14 1.45
C ALA A 47 17.31 -4.31 2.73
N VAL A 48 16.13 -3.70 2.89
CA VAL A 48 15.80 -2.92 4.10
C VAL A 48 15.74 -3.79 5.34
N MET A 49 15.13 -4.97 5.25
CA MET A 49 15.02 -5.90 6.38
C MET A 49 16.38 -6.48 6.79
N ALA A 50 17.25 -6.81 5.82
CA ALA A 50 18.61 -7.26 6.08
C ALA A 50 19.44 -6.16 6.73
N ALA A 51 19.32 -4.91 6.26
CA ALA A 51 19.97 -3.76 6.88
C ALA A 51 19.49 -3.55 8.32
N ALA A 52 18.18 -3.62 8.57
CA ALA A 52 17.63 -3.50 9.92
C ALA A 52 18.04 -4.68 10.84
N ALA A 53 18.08 -5.91 10.33
CA ALA A 53 18.54 -7.06 11.11
C ALA A 53 20.04 -6.97 11.45
N GLY A 54 20.85 -6.43 10.53
CA GLY A 54 22.28 -6.20 10.75
C GLY A 54 22.59 -5.12 11.78
N THR A 55 21.73 -4.11 11.92
CA THR A 55 21.96 -2.95 12.80
C THR A 55 21.08 -3.00 14.06
N LEU A 56 19.76 -2.94 13.88
CA LEU A 56 18.77 -2.75 14.94
C LEU A 56 18.70 -3.93 15.91
N HIS A 57 18.80 -5.16 15.39
CA HIS A 57 18.69 -6.36 16.22
C HIS A 57 19.91 -6.56 17.12
N GLN A 58 21.11 -6.14 16.68
CA GLN A 58 22.34 -6.30 17.47
C GLN A 58 22.43 -5.30 18.63
N GLU A 59 21.90 -4.08 18.47
CA GLU A 59 21.94 -3.05 19.51
C GLU A 59 20.76 -3.10 20.50
N GLY A 60 19.79 -4.01 20.32
CA GLY A 60 18.65 -4.18 21.22
C GLY A 60 17.71 -2.97 21.31
N MET A 61 17.82 -2.02 20.38
CA MET A 61 17.04 -0.78 20.39
C MET A 61 15.65 -0.96 19.75
N LYS A 62 14.64 -0.34 20.35
CA LYS A 62 13.29 -0.24 19.78
C LYS A 62 13.19 1.01 18.90
N VAL A 63 12.60 0.88 17.72
CA VAL A 63 12.33 2.02 16.80
C VAL A 63 10.97 2.59 17.13
N ASP A 64 10.95 3.76 17.77
CA ASP A 64 9.72 4.49 18.05
C ASP A 64 9.48 5.64 17.06
N ASN A 65 10.54 6.15 16.43
CA ASN A 65 10.48 7.22 15.44
C ASN A 65 11.43 7.00 14.25
N ALA A 66 11.10 7.64 13.12
CA ALA A 66 11.95 7.61 11.91
C ALA A 66 13.36 8.19 12.17
N ILE A 67 13.50 9.15 13.10
CA ILE A 67 14.78 9.74 13.50
C ILE A 67 15.68 8.71 14.19
N ASP A 68 15.10 7.73 14.90
CA ASP A 68 15.87 6.69 15.58
C ASP A 68 16.59 5.81 14.55
N MET A 69 15.95 5.56 13.39
CA MET A 69 16.54 4.84 12.26
C MET A 69 17.76 5.56 11.65
N VAL A 70 17.78 6.89 11.69
CA VAL A 70 18.90 7.70 11.16
C VAL A 70 20.16 7.48 11.99
N ARG A 71 20.02 7.49 13.32
CA ARG A 71 21.14 7.33 14.26
C ARG A 71 21.79 5.95 14.17
N LEU A 72 21.01 4.95 13.79
CA LEU A 72 21.48 3.57 13.61
C LEU A 72 22.31 3.36 12.34
N LEU A 73 22.15 4.22 11.34
CA LEU A 73 22.93 4.15 10.09
C LEU A 73 24.20 4.99 10.14
N GLU A 74 24.30 5.92 11.09
CA GLU A 74 25.48 6.79 11.27
C GLU A 74 26.80 6.00 11.50
N PRO A 75 26.85 4.94 12.33
CA PRO A 75 28.09 4.19 12.59
C PRO A 75 28.60 3.40 11.38
N PHE A 76 27.70 2.95 10.51
CA PHE A 76 28.04 2.08 9.37
C PHE A 76 28.32 2.86 8.09
N ALA A 77 27.64 3.98 7.89
CA ALA A 77 27.63 4.69 6.61
C ALA A 77 28.12 6.15 6.72
N GLY A 78 28.44 6.60 7.95
CA GLY A 78 29.02 7.91 8.23
C GLY A 78 28.04 9.08 8.03
N ARG A 79 28.54 10.31 8.24
CA ARG A 79 27.74 11.54 8.17
C ARG A 79 27.09 11.80 6.81
N PHE A 80 27.69 11.33 5.71
CA PHE A 80 27.15 11.53 4.37
C PHE A 80 25.92 10.64 4.10
N ALA A 81 25.89 9.44 4.66
CA ALA A 81 24.75 8.54 4.52
C ALA A 81 23.51 9.02 5.28
N VAL A 82 23.68 9.75 6.39
CA VAL A 82 22.58 10.42 7.08
C VAL A 82 21.84 11.39 6.13
N SER A 83 22.58 12.19 5.35
CA SER A 83 21.97 13.10 4.36
C SER A 83 21.23 12.36 3.25
N ILE A 84 21.83 11.28 2.72
CA ILE A 84 21.18 10.42 1.72
C ILE A 84 19.91 9.78 2.29
N PHE A 85 19.96 9.30 3.53
CA PHE A 85 18.84 8.62 4.18
C PHE A 85 17.68 9.58 4.47
N VAL A 86 17.96 10.77 5.02
CA VAL A 86 16.94 11.81 5.22
C VAL A 86 16.33 12.24 3.89
N GLY A 87 17.14 12.46 2.85
CA GLY A 87 16.66 12.75 1.50
C GLY A 87 15.78 11.63 0.94
N GLY A 88 16.16 10.37 1.17
CA GLY A 88 15.42 9.18 0.75
C GLY A 88 14.06 9.05 1.46
N ILE A 89 14.00 9.26 2.79
CA ILE A 89 12.74 9.25 3.55
C ILE A 89 11.81 10.35 3.05
N LEU A 90 12.33 11.56 2.84
CA LEU A 90 11.53 12.68 2.31
C LEU A 90 11.00 12.36 0.91
N ALA A 91 11.84 11.84 0.01
CA ALA A 91 11.44 11.44 -1.34
C ALA A 91 10.38 10.33 -1.31
N ALA A 92 10.55 9.31 -0.48
CA ALA A 92 9.60 8.20 -0.34
C ALA A 92 8.26 8.67 0.25
N GLY A 93 8.29 9.54 1.26
CA GLY A 93 7.11 10.12 1.89
C GLY A 93 6.31 10.99 0.90
N LEU A 94 6.98 11.93 0.21
CA LEU A 94 6.35 12.78 -0.80
C LEU A 94 5.81 11.97 -1.98
N SER A 95 6.60 11.02 -2.50
CA SER A 95 6.17 10.16 -3.61
C SER A 95 4.94 9.32 -3.27
N SER A 96 4.80 8.90 -2.00
CA SER A 96 3.64 8.13 -1.55
C SER A 96 2.44 9.02 -1.26
N LEU A 97 2.66 10.26 -0.81
CA LEU A 97 1.60 11.20 -0.45
C LEU A 97 0.73 11.60 -1.64
N PHE A 98 1.31 11.79 -2.83
CA PHE A 98 0.54 12.19 -4.02
C PHE A 98 -0.54 11.17 -4.42
N PRO A 99 -0.23 9.87 -4.65
CA PRO A 99 -1.26 8.87 -4.93
C PRO A 99 -2.35 8.75 -3.86
N HIS A 100 -1.99 8.90 -2.58
CA HIS A 100 -2.97 8.80 -1.48
C HIS A 100 -3.99 9.94 -1.52
N ILE A 101 -3.55 11.17 -1.77
CA ILE A 101 -4.45 12.34 -1.87
C ILE A 101 -5.32 12.26 -3.12
N MET A 102 -4.74 11.81 -4.24
CA MET A 102 -5.45 11.73 -5.52
C MET A 102 -6.45 10.56 -5.57
N LEU A 103 -6.30 9.54 -4.73
CA LEU A 103 -7.15 8.35 -4.76
C LEU A 103 -8.63 8.67 -4.57
N ALA A 104 -8.99 9.47 -3.56
CA ALA A 104 -10.39 9.78 -3.29
C ALA A 104 -11.08 10.51 -4.47
N PRO A 105 -10.50 11.57 -5.05
CA PRO A 105 -10.98 12.17 -6.30
C PRO A 105 -11.12 11.17 -7.45
N MET A 106 -10.14 10.25 -7.61
CA MET A 106 -10.21 9.25 -8.68
C MET A 106 -11.37 8.27 -8.48
N LEU A 107 -11.59 7.78 -7.26
CA LEU A 107 -12.70 6.87 -6.96
C LEU A 107 -14.06 7.55 -7.12
N LEU A 108 -14.18 8.81 -6.73
CA LEU A 108 -15.41 9.59 -6.93
C LEU A 108 -15.71 9.81 -8.41
N ALA A 109 -14.70 10.15 -9.19
CA ALA A 109 -14.85 10.29 -10.63
C ALA A 109 -15.23 8.96 -11.30
N ASP A 110 -14.60 7.86 -10.87
CA ASP A 110 -14.92 6.51 -11.36
C ASP A 110 -16.36 6.10 -11.03
N TYR A 111 -16.83 6.39 -9.80
CA TYR A 111 -18.20 6.16 -9.37
C TYR A 111 -19.22 7.00 -10.18
N GLN A 112 -18.86 8.22 -10.53
CA GLN A 112 -19.70 9.11 -11.35
C GLN A 112 -19.61 8.82 -12.85
N GLY A 113 -18.70 7.94 -13.28
CA GLY A 113 -18.48 7.64 -14.70
C GLY A 113 -17.81 8.78 -15.48
N VAL A 114 -17.15 9.72 -14.80
CA VAL A 114 -16.49 10.88 -15.41
C VAL A 114 -14.97 10.78 -15.31
N ASN A 115 -14.26 11.56 -16.13
CA ASN A 115 -12.81 11.68 -16.00
C ASN A 115 -12.44 12.44 -14.72
N PRO A 116 -11.39 12.03 -14.00
CA PRO A 116 -11.00 12.69 -12.76
C PRO A 116 -10.48 14.11 -13.02
N ASP A 117 -11.21 15.10 -12.49
CA ASP A 117 -10.78 16.50 -12.46
C ASP A 117 -10.15 16.85 -11.11
N PHE A 118 -8.81 16.80 -11.03
CA PHE A 118 -8.07 17.13 -9.81
C PHE A 118 -8.07 18.64 -9.48
N GLN A 119 -8.48 19.51 -10.41
CA GLN A 119 -8.51 20.95 -10.21
C GLN A 119 -9.86 21.47 -9.70
N SER A 120 -10.91 20.64 -9.75
CA SER A 120 -12.22 21.01 -9.24
C SER A 120 -12.15 21.45 -7.76
N LYS A 121 -12.96 22.47 -7.41
CA LYS A 121 -13.00 22.99 -6.03
C LYS A 121 -13.31 21.88 -5.02
N THR A 122 -14.24 21.00 -5.35
CA THR A 122 -14.64 19.86 -4.51
C THR A 122 -13.48 18.90 -4.28
N ASN A 123 -12.75 18.50 -5.32
CA ASN A 123 -11.64 17.56 -5.20
C ASN A 123 -10.43 18.16 -4.47
N ARG A 124 -10.21 19.47 -4.61
CA ARG A 124 -9.21 20.20 -3.81
C ARG A 124 -9.60 20.26 -2.32
N LEU A 125 -10.87 20.49 -2.00
CA LEU A 125 -11.38 20.48 -0.63
C LEU A 125 -11.25 19.10 0.02
N ILE A 126 -11.57 18.03 -0.72
CA ILE A 126 -11.39 16.64 -0.25
C ILE A 126 -9.90 16.37 0.01
N SER A 127 -9.05 16.72 -0.94
CA SER A 127 -7.60 16.56 -0.84
C SER A 127 -7.02 17.31 0.36
N LEU A 128 -7.46 18.56 0.57
CA LEU A 128 -7.08 19.37 1.71
C LEU A 128 -7.53 18.72 3.04
N GLY A 129 -8.75 18.19 3.08
CA GLY A 129 -9.27 17.46 4.23
C GLY A 129 -8.40 16.25 4.58
N ILE A 130 -7.99 15.45 3.58
CA ILE A 130 -7.11 14.28 3.79
C ILE A 130 -5.74 14.73 4.35
N VAL A 131 -5.16 15.80 3.81
CA VAL A 131 -3.88 16.34 4.30
C VAL A 131 -4.00 16.82 5.75
N LEU A 132 -5.06 17.56 6.09
CA LEU A 132 -5.29 18.04 7.45
C LEU A 132 -5.49 16.89 8.43
N LEU A 133 -6.23 15.85 8.04
CA LEU A 133 -6.37 14.64 8.85
C LEU A 133 -5.03 13.93 9.06
N THR A 134 -4.19 13.87 8.03
CA THR A 134 -2.85 13.26 8.14
C THR A 134 -1.93 14.07 9.06
N LEU A 135 -2.08 15.39 9.08
CA LEU A 135 -1.32 16.29 9.97
C LEU A 135 -1.74 16.19 11.44
N SER A 136 -2.92 15.65 11.74
CA SER A 136 -3.43 15.55 13.11
C SER A 136 -2.49 14.71 14.00
N VAL A 137 -1.99 13.58 13.49
CA VAL A 137 -1.12 12.65 14.23
C VAL A 137 0.14 13.32 14.80
N PRO A 138 0.97 14.01 14.00
CA PRO A 138 2.14 14.71 14.52
C PRO A 138 1.77 15.92 15.39
N LEU A 139 0.66 16.61 15.13
CA LEU A 139 0.22 17.76 15.92
C LEU A 139 -0.22 17.37 17.34
N PHE A 140 -0.88 16.21 17.51
CA PHE A 140 -1.35 15.73 18.81
C PHE A 140 -0.31 14.86 19.55
N GLY A 141 0.95 14.82 19.08
CA GLY A 141 2.03 14.08 19.74
C GLY A 141 1.83 12.56 19.75
N GLY A 142 1.05 12.01 18.82
CA GLY A 142 0.84 10.57 18.72
C GLY A 142 2.14 9.85 18.33
N ARG A 143 2.34 8.62 18.86
CA ARG A 143 3.48 7.77 18.49
C ARG A 143 3.33 7.29 17.04
N PRO A 144 4.14 7.79 16.07
CA PRO A 144 3.91 7.51 14.65
C PRO A 144 3.99 6.02 14.32
N VAL A 145 4.92 5.29 14.97
CA VAL A 145 5.08 3.85 14.76
C VAL A 145 3.87 3.05 15.25
N PHE A 146 3.28 3.40 16.40
CA PHE A 146 2.09 2.73 16.91
C PHE A 146 0.88 2.94 15.98
N ILE A 147 0.67 4.19 15.54
CA ILE A 147 -0.42 4.53 14.61
C ILE A 147 -0.23 3.84 13.26
N MET A 148 1.02 3.74 12.79
CA MET A 148 1.36 2.97 11.60
C MET A 148 0.98 1.51 11.77
N ILE A 149 1.37 0.84 12.87
CA ILE A 149 1.04 -0.57 13.14
C ILE A 149 -0.48 -0.77 13.17
N LEU A 150 -1.21 0.10 13.86
CA LEU A 150 -2.68 0.03 13.93
C LEU A 150 -3.32 0.16 12.54
N SER A 151 -2.86 1.12 11.73
CA SER A 151 -3.31 1.30 10.35
C SER A 151 -3.04 0.04 9.49
N GLN A 152 -1.87 -0.59 9.66
CA GLN A 152 -1.56 -1.83 8.94
C GLN A 152 -2.45 -3.00 9.34
N ALA A 153 -2.79 -3.10 10.62
CA ALA A 153 -3.70 -4.14 11.09
C ALA A 153 -5.13 -3.90 10.56
N PHE A 154 -5.59 -2.65 10.50
CA PHE A 154 -6.87 -2.31 9.85
C PHE A 154 -6.88 -2.69 8.35
N ILE A 155 -5.81 -2.35 7.62
CA ILE A 155 -5.67 -2.73 6.20
C ILE A 155 -5.70 -4.25 6.04
N ALA A 156 -5.02 -5.01 6.90
CA ALA A 156 -5.04 -6.47 6.87
C ALA A 156 -6.47 -7.01 7.04
N THR A 157 -7.28 -6.41 7.92
CA THR A 157 -8.68 -6.80 8.16
C THR A 157 -9.61 -6.51 6.98
N VAL A 158 -9.42 -5.38 6.29
CA VAL A 158 -10.25 -4.99 5.13
C VAL A 158 -9.90 -5.79 3.86
N THR A 159 -8.65 -6.23 3.74
CA THR A 159 -8.13 -6.99 2.59
C THR A 159 -8.96 -8.21 2.17
N PRO A 160 -9.35 -9.15 3.05
CA PRO A 160 -10.17 -10.30 2.64
C PRO A 160 -11.52 -9.89 2.04
N VAL A 161 -12.15 -8.83 2.56
CA VAL A 161 -13.43 -8.33 2.04
C VAL A 161 -13.29 -7.87 0.59
N VAL A 162 -12.22 -7.13 0.28
CA VAL A 162 -11.95 -6.68 -1.09
C VAL A 162 -11.61 -7.85 -2.01
N ILE A 163 -10.79 -8.80 -1.56
CA ILE A 163 -10.48 -10.01 -2.34
C ILE A 163 -11.75 -10.81 -2.65
N LEU A 164 -12.67 -10.94 -1.68
CA LEU A 164 -13.95 -11.61 -1.89
C LEU A 164 -14.76 -10.93 -3.01
N PHE A 165 -14.90 -9.61 -2.96
CA PHE A 165 -15.59 -8.87 -4.03
C PHE A 165 -14.89 -9.01 -5.37
N MET A 166 -13.56 -9.00 -5.41
CA MET A 166 -12.81 -9.26 -6.64
C MET A 166 -13.07 -10.66 -7.19
N ILE A 167 -13.07 -11.70 -6.35
CA ILE A 167 -13.37 -13.08 -6.76
C ILE A 167 -14.79 -13.15 -7.34
N ILE A 168 -15.77 -12.52 -6.69
CA ILE A 168 -17.16 -12.47 -7.19
C ILE A 168 -17.22 -11.78 -8.55
N LEU A 169 -16.63 -10.59 -8.69
CA LEU A 169 -16.64 -9.83 -9.95
C LEU A 169 -15.91 -10.57 -11.07
N MET A 170 -14.76 -11.17 -10.77
CA MET A 170 -13.93 -11.86 -11.77
C MET A 170 -14.54 -13.17 -12.28
N ASN A 171 -15.50 -13.75 -11.54
CA ASN A 171 -16.26 -14.92 -11.95
C ASN A 171 -17.61 -14.58 -12.61
N ARG A 172 -18.06 -13.31 -12.57
CA ARG A 172 -19.26 -12.87 -13.29
C ARG A 172 -18.97 -12.69 -14.78
N LYS A 173 -19.54 -13.57 -15.61
CA LYS A 173 -19.42 -13.51 -17.08
C LYS A 173 -19.96 -12.19 -17.66
N GLU A 174 -20.97 -11.59 -17.03
CA GLU A 174 -21.54 -10.29 -17.42
C GLU A 174 -20.52 -9.15 -17.34
N VAL A 175 -19.54 -9.24 -16.44
CA VAL A 175 -18.54 -8.19 -16.20
C VAL A 175 -17.26 -8.44 -17.00
N VAL A 176 -16.81 -9.70 -17.06
CA VAL A 176 -15.48 -10.07 -17.58
C VAL A 176 -15.52 -10.66 -19.00
N GLY A 177 -16.71 -11.03 -19.47
CA GLY A 177 -16.90 -11.65 -20.78
C GLY A 177 -16.08 -12.94 -20.93
N GLU A 178 -15.37 -13.07 -22.05
CA GLU A 178 -14.53 -14.23 -22.38
C GLU A 178 -13.29 -14.38 -21.49
N HIS A 179 -12.94 -13.36 -20.70
CA HIS A 179 -11.76 -13.36 -19.84
C HIS A 179 -12.02 -13.94 -18.44
N ALA A 180 -13.15 -14.61 -18.24
CA ALA A 180 -13.53 -15.23 -16.97
C ALA A 180 -12.43 -16.16 -16.44
N LEU A 181 -12.32 -16.22 -15.11
CA LEU A 181 -11.27 -16.99 -14.44
C LEU A 181 -11.36 -18.48 -14.77
N LYS A 182 -10.22 -19.05 -15.20
CA LYS A 182 -10.05 -20.51 -15.28
C LYS A 182 -10.04 -21.12 -13.87
N PRO A 183 -10.49 -22.38 -13.69
CA PRO A 183 -10.53 -23.04 -12.37
C PRO A 183 -9.21 -22.98 -11.60
N ALA A 184 -8.07 -23.18 -12.29
CA ALA A 184 -6.73 -23.10 -11.69
C ALA A 184 -6.43 -21.73 -11.05
N LYS A 185 -6.85 -20.62 -11.69
CA LYS A 185 -6.66 -19.28 -11.12
C LYS A 185 -7.61 -19.01 -9.96
N ASN A 186 -8.81 -19.59 -10.01
CA ASN A 186 -9.78 -19.47 -8.93
C ASN A 186 -9.29 -20.18 -7.66
N ILE A 187 -8.60 -21.33 -7.79
CA ILE A 187 -7.93 -22.00 -6.66
C ILE A 187 -6.85 -21.09 -6.06
N VAL A 188 -6.00 -20.48 -6.88
CA VAL A 188 -4.96 -19.56 -6.39
C VAL A 188 -5.57 -18.35 -5.66
N LEU A 189 -6.63 -17.75 -6.22
CA LEU A 189 -7.35 -16.66 -5.55
C LEU A 189 -8.01 -17.10 -4.24
N GLY A 190 -8.54 -18.33 -4.19
CA GLY A 190 -9.07 -18.93 -2.96
C GLY A 190 -7.99 -19.11 -1.88
N LEU A 191 -6.77 -19.52 -2.26
CA LEU A 191 -5.64 -19.60 -1.34
C LEU A 191 -5.20 -18.22 -0.85
N ILE A 192 -5.17 -17.21 -1.74
CA ILE A 192 -4.86 -15.82 -1.38
C ILE A 192 -5.93 -15.27 -0.42
N PHE A 193 -7.20 -15.57 -0.67
CA PHE A 193 -8.31 -15.20 0.21
C PHE A 193 -8.15 -15.84 1.59
N LEU A 194 -7.90 -17.15 1.66
CA LEU A 194 -7.67 -17.86 2.92
C LEU A 194 -6.48 -17.28 3.69
N PHE A 195 -5.36 -17.03 2.99
CA PHE A 195 -4.20 -16.39 3.59
C PHE A 195 -4.53 -14.99 4.14
N SER A 196 -5.27 -14.19 3.38
CA SER A 196 -5.69 -12.85 3.83
C SER A 196 -6.62 -12.91 5.06
N LEU A 197 -7.46 -13.94 5.16
CA LEU A 197 -8.33 -14.17 6.31
C LEU A 197 -7.52 -14.52 7.56
N ILE A 198 -6.54 -15.40 7.43
CA ILE A 198 -5.62 -15.76 8.52
C ILE A 198 -4.87 -14.50 9.00
N MET A 199 -4.35 -13.70 8.07
CA MET A 199 -3.63 -12.46 8.41
C MET A 199 -4.53 -11.41 9.07
N ALA A 200 -5.80 -11.30 8.64
CA ALA A 200 -6.78 -10.44 9.29
C ALA A 200 -7.04 -10.87 10.74
N ILE A 201 -7.24 -12.17 10.97
CA ILE A 201 -7.45 -12.74 12.31
C ILE A 201 -6.22 -12.47 13.20
N LEU A 202 -5.01 -12.74 12.71
CA LEU A 202 -3.77 -12.45 13.44
C LEU A 202 -3.59 -10.95 13.74
N GLY A 203 -3.97 -10.08 12.79
CA GLY A 203 -3.96 -8.64 13.00
C GLY A 203 -4.90 -8.18 14.11
N ILE A 204 -6.12 -8.73 14.14
CA ILE A 204 -7.11 -8.47 15.20
C ILE A 204 -6.57 -8.97 16.55
N ILE A 205 -6.12 -10.22 16.62
CA ILE A 205 -5.53 -10.80 17.84
C ILE A 205 -4.38 -9.93 18.36
N GLY A 206 -3.47 -9.50 17.48
CA GLY A 206 -2.35 -8.63 17.83
C GLY A 206 -2.73 -7.24 18.34
N ILE A 207 -3.88 -6.69 17.93
CA ILE A 207 -4.41 -5.42 18.48
C ILE A 207 -4.99 -5.64 19.88
N PHE A 208 -5.74 -6.72 20.08
CA PHE A 208 -6.43 -6.98 21.36
C PHE A 208 -5.55 -7.68 22.41
N GLY A 209 -4.32 -8.06 22.05
CA GLY A 209 -3.34 -8.61 23.00
C GLY A 209 -3.68 -9.99 23.52
N ILE A 210 -4.39 -10.80 22.73
CA ILE A 210 -4.65 -12.23 23.00
C ILE A 210 -3.51 -13.07 22.41
#